data_AF-A0A8C2SPL9-F1
#
_entry.id   AF-A0A8C2SPL9-F1
#
_cell.length_a   1.000
_cell.length_b   1.000
_cell.length_c   1.000
_cell.angle_alpha   90.00
_cell.angle_beta   90.00
_cell.angle_gamma   90.00
#
_symmetry.space_group_name_H-M   'P 1'
#
loop_
_entity.id
_entity.type
_entity.pdbx_description
1 polymer ?
#
loop_
_entity_poly.entity_id
_entity_poly.type
_entity_poly.pdbx_seq_one_letter_code
_entity_poly.pdbx_strand_id
1 'polypeptide(L)'
;MYLMSRRDVDAPRCAPAQAAHAAAAPPSYPRYTREEVGRHRSPKERIWVTHGTDVFDVTDFVELHPGGPDKILLAAGGALEPFWALYAVHGEPHVLELLRQYKVGELSPDEAPPAPNAQDPFAGDPPRHPGLRVNSQKPFNAEPPAELLAERFLTPNELFFTRNHLPVPAVEPGSYRLRVDGPGGRTLSLSLDELRNRFPKHEVTATLQCAGNRRSEMSRVRPVKGLSWDIGAISTARWGGARLRDVLLHAGFPEERGDEWHVCFEGLDADPGGAPYGASIPYGRALSPVADVLLAYEMNGTELPRDHGFPVRVVVPGVVGARSVKWLRRVTVSPAESPSHWQQNDYKGFSPCVDWDTVDYRTAPAIQELPVQSAVTQPRPGAAVPPGELTVKGYAWSGGGREVVRVDVSVDGGRTWNVARLAGDKAPLGRAWAWALWELTVPVTAGTELEIVCKAVDNSYNVQPDSVAPIWNLRGVLSNAWHRVRVSVQG
;
A
#
# COMPACT_ATOMS: atom_id res chain seq x y z
N MET A 1 -70.51 39.68 9.66
CA MET A 1 -70.52 41.14 9.83
C MET A 1 -69.06 41.57 9.88
N TYR A 2 -68.51 42.00 8.74
CA TYR A 2 -68.20 43.41 8.43
C TYR A 2 -67.11 43.99 9.38
N LEU A 3 -66.03 44.64 8.97
CA LEU A 3 -65.31 44.90 7.71
C LEU A 3 -64.27 45.98 8.07
N MET A 4 -63.17 46.08 7.30
CA MET A 4 -62.45 47.34 6.96
C MET A 4 -61.67 48.06 8.10
N SER A 5 -60.62 48.86 7.88
CA SER A 5 -60.11 49.59 6.70
C SER A 5 -58.69 50.11 7.02
N ARG A 6 -57.72 50.13 6.06
CA ARG A 6 -57.13 51.32 5.35
C ARG A 6 -56.62 52.45 6.29
N ARG A 7 -55.51 53.17 6.07
CA ARG A 7 -54.77 53.58 4.86
C ARG A 7 -53.48 54.32 5.27
N ASP A 8 -52.60 54.51 4.29
CA ASP A 8 -51.30 55.21 4.26
C ASP A 8 -51.27 56.67 4.74
N VAL A 9 -50.08 57.13 5.20
CA VAL A 9 -49.55 58.50 4.96
C VAL A 9 -48.01 58.47 4.89
N ASP A 10 -47.47 59.03 3.80
CA ASP A 10 -46.05 59.29 3.49
C ASP A 10 -45.38 60.38 4.35
N ALA A 11 -44.05 60.28 4.56
CA ALA A 11 -43.04 61.35 4.48
C ALA A 11 -41.63 60.84 4.91
N PRO A 12 -40.51 61.52 4.59
CA PRO A 12 -40.02 62.01 3.30
C PRO A 12 -38.59 61.49 2.98
N ARG A 13 -38.14 61.75 1.75
CA ARG A 13 -36.80 61.43 1.22
C ARG A 13 -35.65 62.12 1.96
N CYS A 14 -34.60 61.37 2.25
CA CYS A 14 -33.24 61.87 2.45
C CYS A 14 -32.25 60.94 1.73
N ALA A 15 -31.32 61.51 0.97
CA ALA A 15 -30.20 60.83 0.33
C ALA A 15 -29.00 61.79 0.38
N PRO A 16 -27.74 61.35 0.17
CA PRO A 16 -27.17 60.00 0.26
C PRO A 16 -25.86 59.98 1.09
N ALA A 17 -25.20 58.80 1.11
CA ALA A 17 -23.75 58.57 1.13
C ALA A 17 -23.27 57.64 2.27
N GLN A 18 -23.24 56.35 1.98
CA GLN A 18 -22.17 55.48 2.47
C GLN A 18 -21.59 54.77 1.26
N ALA A 19 -20.32 55.07 0.98
CA ALA A 19 -19.52 54.38 -0.01
C ALA A 19 -19.43 52.90 0.39
N ALA A 20 -20.01 52.03 -0.43
CA ALA A 20 -19.73 50.62 -0.36
C ALA A 20 -18.26 50.42 -0.74
N HIS A 21 -17.43 49.99 0.23
CA HIS A 21 -16.16 49.37 -0.08
C HIS A 21 -16.45 48.13 -0.93
N ALA A 22 -16.17 48.23 -2.23
CA ALA A 22 -16.10 47.07 -3.10
C ALA A 22 -15.00 46.15 -2.54
N ALA A 23 -15.40 44.98 -2.05
CA ALA A 23 -14.46 43.91 -1.76
C ALA A 23 -13.69 43.61 -3.05
N ALA A 24 -12.36 43.70 -3.01
CA ALA A 24 -11.51 43.34 -4.12
C ALA A 24 -11.84 41.90 -4.56
N ALA A 25 -12.01 41.69 -5.87
CA ALA A 25 -12.16 40.35 -6.41
C ALA A 25 -10.95 39.50 -5.97
N PRO A 26 -11.15 38.26 -5.51
CA PRO A 26 -10.04 37.41 -5.11
C PRO A 26 -9.06 37.26 -6.28
N PRO A 27 -7.74 37.18 -6.01
CA PRO A 27 -6.73 37.02 -7.05
C PRO A 27 -7.08 35.80 -7.91
N SER A 28 -7.14 35.98 -9.22
CA SER A 28 -7.41 34.89 -10.16
C SER A 28 -6.13 34.08 -10.35
N TYR A 29 -6.05 32.92 -9.70
CA TYR A 29 -4.94 31.99 -9.90
C TYR A 29 -5.09 31.23 -11.24
N PRO A 30 -3.99 30.97 -11.97
CA PRO A 30 -4.01 30.08 -13.11
C PRO A 30 -4.38 28.66 -12.67
N ARG A 31 -4.96 27.89 -13.61
CA ARG A 31 -5.37 26.50 -13.37
C ARG A 31 -4.43 25.53 -14.07
N TYR A 32 -4.11 24.43 -13.40
CA TYR A 32 -3.19 23.40 -13.87
C TYR A 32 -3.80 22.00 -13.73
N THR A 33 -3.50 21.11 -14.67
CA THR A 33 -3.75 19.67 -14.51
C THR A 33 -2.69 19.04 -13.61
N ARG A 34 -3.01 17.89 -12.99
CA ARG A 34 -2.00 17.12 -12.24
C ARG A 34 -0.82 16.68 -13.11
N GLU A 35 -1.05 16.46 -14.41
CA GLU A 35 0.03 16.12 -15.35
C GLU A 35 1.01 17.29 -15.53
N GLU A 36 0.50 18.50 -15.69
CA GLU A 36 1.32 19.71 -15.79
C GLU A 36 2.14 19.93 -14.52
N VAL A 37 1.50 19.86 -13.34
CA VAL A 37 2.22 19.94 -12.05
C VAL A 37 3.30 18.86 -11.97
N GLY A 38 2.98 17.64 -12.44
CA GLY A 38 3.90 16.52 -12.49
C GLY A 38 5.16 16.73 -13.34
N ARG A 39 5.27 17.78 -14.15
CA ARG A 39 6.48 18.12 -14.91
C ARG A 39 7.49 18.92 -14.06
N HIS A 40 7.05 19.56 -12.99
CA HIS A 40 7.85 20.43 -12.12
C HIS A 40 8.48 19.65 -10.95
N ARG A 41 9.53 18.87 -11.24
CA ARG A 41 10.18 17.96 -10.26
C ARG A 41 11.63 18.26 -9.90
N SER A 42 12.20 19.34 -10.41
CA SER A 42 13.62 19.65 -10.20
C SER A 42 13.83 21.16 -10.11
N PRO A 43 14.92 21.64 -9.49
CA PRO A 43 15.19 23.09 -9.41
C PRO A 43 15.15 23.79 -10.77
N LYS A 44 15.65 23.12 -11.82
CA LYS A 44 15.66 23.63 -13.20
C LYS A 44 14.25 23.83 -13.75
N GLU A 45 13.35 22.89 -13.48
CA GLU A 45 11.97 22.93 -13.96
C GLU A 45 11.03 23.60 -12.95
N ARG A 46 11.55 24.16 -11.84
CA ARG A 46 10.80 24.47 -10.61
C ARG A 46 10.25 23.20 -9.93
N ILE A 47 10.03 23.30 -8.63
CA ILE A 47 9.55 22.20 -7.77
C ILE A 47 8.15 22.56 -7.31
N TRP A 48 7.15 21.97 -7.96
CA TRP A 48 5.76 22.21 -7.60
C TRP A 48 5.18 21.06 -6.78
N VAL A 49 4.23 21.39 -5.91
CA VAL A 49 3.48 20.43 -5.08
C VAL A 49 2.03 20.86 -4.98
N THR A 50 1.14 19.96 -4.58
CA THR A 50 -0.29 20.25 -4.37
C THR A 50 -0.73 19.97 -2.94
N HIS A 51 -1.71 20.72 -2.46
CA HIS A 51 -2.44 20.41 -1.23
C HIS A 51 -3.89 20.88 -1.39
N GLY A 52 -4.84 19.94 -1.25
CA GLY A 52 -6.22 20.14 -1.65
C GLY A 52 -6.30 20.41 -3.16
N THR A 53 -6.85 21.57 -3.52
CA THR A 53 -6.91 22.04 -4.90
C THR A 53 -5.84 23.08 -5.24
N ASP A 54 -4.96 23.44 -4.31
CA ASP A 54 -3.98 24.51 -4.53
C ASP A 54 -2.66 23.94 -5.05
N VAL A 55 -1.98 24.72 -5.90
CA VAL A 55 -0.65 24.41 -6.48
C VAL A 55 0.37 25.41 -5.92
N PHE A 56 1.51 24.88 -5.45
CA PHE A 56 2.55 25.65 -4.78
C PHE A 56 3.90 25.45 -5.46
N ASP A 57 4.63 26.54 -5.71
CA ASP A 57 6.03 26.50 -6.17
C ASP A 57 6.95 26.63 -4.96
N VAL A 58 7.44 25.49 -4.48
CA VAL A 58 8.27 25.40 -3.27
C VAL A 58 9.76 25.40 -3.58
N THR A 59 10.16 25.76 -4.81
CA THR A 59 11.57 25.73 -5.25
C THR A 59 12.49 26.45 -4.27
N ASP A 60 12.09 27.65 -3.86
CA ASP A 60 12.89 28.53 -2.99
C ASP A 60 12.73 28.15 -1.50
N PHE A 61 11.81 27.24 -1.17
CA PHE A 61 11.61 26.74 0.19
C PHE A 61 12.42 25.48 0.49
N VAL A 62 12.84 24.72 -0.54
CA VAL A 62 13.49 23.41 -0.35
C VAL A 62 14.71 23.49 0.58
N GLU A 63 15.54 24.52 0.44
CA GLU A 63 16.73 24.72 1.27
C GLU A 63 16.41 25.22 2.69
N LEU A 64 15.23 25.82 2.87
CA LEU A 64 14.75 26.34 4.15
C LEU A 64 13.95 25.30 4.96
N HIS A 65 13.65 24.15 4.36
CA HIS A 65 12.84 23.12 5.00
C HIS A 65 13.56 22.54 6.23
N PRO A 66 12.95 22.57 7.43
CA PRO A 66 13.62 22.14 8.67
C PRO A 66 14.10 20.68 8.68
N GLY A 67 13.48 19.81 7.89
CA GLY A 67 13.87 18.41 7.73
C GLY A 67 14.94 18.16 6.66
N GLY A 68 15.51 19.23 6.08
CA GLY A 68 16.40 19.17 4.92
C GLY A 68 15.67 18.93 3.59
N PRO A 69 16.38 19.03 2.47
CA PRO A 69 15.81 18.94 1.12
C PRO A 69 15.34 17.52 0.75
N ASP A 70 15.98 16.48 1.28
CA ASP A 70 15.77 15.09 0.84
C ASP A 70 14.32 14.62 1.01
N LYS A 71 13.66 14.97 2.13
CA LYS A 71 12.29 14.53 2.41
C LYS A 71 11.24 15.31 1.61
N ILE A 72 11.41 16.62 1.46
CA ILE A 72 10.45 17.46 0.72
C ILE A 72 10.49 17.16 -0.78
N LEU A 73 11.68 16.84 -1.32
CA LEU A 73 11.84 16.48 -2.73
C LEU A 73 11.10 15.19 -3.12
N LEU A 74 10.76 14.32 -2.17
CA LEU A 74 9.93 13.13 -2.44
C LEU A 74 8.50 13.50 -2.87
N ALA A 75 8.03 14.69 -2.52
CA ALA A 75 6.72 15.21 -2.92
C ALA A 75 6.73 15.94 -4.28
N ALA A 76 7.90 16.12 -4.89
CA ALA A 76 8.05 16.95 -6.08
C ALA A 76 7.15 16.48 -7.24
N GLY A 77 6.38 17.42 -7.80
CA GLY A 77 5.37 17.22 -8.83
C GLY A 77 4.10 16.51 -8.35
N GLY A 78 3.90 16.37 -7.04
CA GLY A 78 2.86 15.53 -6.44
C GLY A 78 2.13 16.17 -5.26
N ALA A 79 1.29 15.34 -4.65
CA ALA A 79 0.39 15.71 -3.57
C ALA A 79 1.11 15.64 -2.21
N LEU A 80 0.92 16.65 -1.36
CA LEU A 80 1.51 16.72 -0.03
C LEU A 80 0.80 15.83 0.99
N GLU A 81 -0.47 15.50 0.75
CA GLU A 81 -1.36 14.72 1.59
C GLU A 81 -0.72 13.43 2.14
N PRO A 82 -0.08 12.56 1.34
CA PRO A 82 0.58 11.37 1.90
C PRO A 82 1.71 11.71 2.87
N PHE A 83 2.46 12.79 2.66
CA PHE A 83 3.55 13.20 3.55
C PHE A 83 3.02 13.89 4.81
N TRP A 84 1.93 14.64 4.68
CA TRP A 84 1.25 15.30 5.81
C TRP A 84 0.53 14.31 6.69
N ALA A 85 0.05 13.20 6.10
CA ALA A 85 -0.27 12.02 6.87
C ALA A 85 1.00 11.63 7.65
N LEU A 86 2.11 11.25 7.03
CA LEU A 86 3.31 10.82 7.76
C LEU A 86 3.76 11.77 8.90
N TYR A 87 3.74 13.08 8.66
CA TYR A 87 4.23 14.10 9.59
C TYR A 87 3.13 15.12 9.93
N ALA A 88 2.32 14.80 10.92
CA ALA A 88 1.11 15.56 11.27
C ALA A 88 1.34 17.05 11.61
N VAL A 89 2.56 17.42 12.04
CA VAL A 89 2.95 18.82 12.31
C VAL A 89 2.69 19.75 11.11
N HIS A 90 2.74 19.23 9.89
CA HIS A 90 2.47 20.06 8.69
C HIS A 90 1.02 20.52 8.59
N GLY A 91 0.08 19.85 9.28
CA GLY A 91 -1.30 20.28 9.37
C GLY A 91 -1.54 21.47 10.31
N GLU A 92 -0.52 21.94 11.04
CA GLU A 92 -0.67 23.05 11.95
C GLU A 92 -0.88 24.39 11.21
N PRO A 93 -1.68 25.33 11.78
CA PRO A 93 -2.02 26.58 11.10
C PRO A 93 -0.82 27.41 10.63
N HIS A 94 0.28 27.39 11.38
CA HIS A 94 1.48 28.14 11.03
C HIS A 94 2.22 27.57 9.81
N VAL A 95 2.19 26.24 9.60
CA VAL A 95 2.78 25.60 8.41
C VAL A 95 1.90 25.84 7.18
N LEU A 96 0.58 25.78 7.35
CA LEU A 96 -0.37 26.15 6.30
C LEU A 96 -0.18 27.59 5.84
N GLU A 97 0.02 28.52 6.78
CA GLU A 97 0.27 29.93 6.46
C GLU A 97 1.62 30.13 5.75
N LEU A 98 2.65 29.38 6.14
CA LEU A 98 3.93 29.36 5.42
C LEU A 98 3.76 28.81 3.99
N LEU A 99 3.05 27.70 3.81
CA LEU A 99 2.82 27.08 2.50
C LEU A 99 2.05 28.04 1.57
N ARG A 100 1.08 28.80 2.08
CA ARG A 100 0.29 29.77 1.29
C ARG A 100 1.14 30.82 0.59
N GLN A 101 2.30 31.17 1.16
CA GLN A 101 3.23 32.14 0.55
C GLN A 101 3.78 31.67 -0.80
N TYR A 102 3.75 30.35 -1.04
CA TYR A 102 4.24 29.70 -2.24
C TYR A 102 3.13 29.36 -3.24
N LYS A 103 1.87 29.77 -3.01
CA LYS A 103 0.75 29.44 -3.91
C LYS A 103 0.94 30.13 -5.28
N VAL A 104 0.94 29.32 -6.34
CA VAL A 104 1.08 29.78 -7.73
C VAL A 104 -0.12 29.45 -8.60
N GLY A 105 -1.02 28.57 -8.15
CA GLY A 105 -2.16 28.13 -8.96
C GLY A 105 -3.20 27.32 -8.21
N GLU A 106 -4.16 26.81 -8.96
CA GLU A 106 -5.16 25.84 -8.53
C GLU A 106 -5.24 24.67 -9.52
N LEU A 107 -5.67 23.51 -9.05
CA LEU A 107 -5.90 22.36 -9.91
C LEU A 107 -7.19 22.54 -10.70
N SER A 108 -7.13 22.24 -11.99
CA SER A 108 -8.33 21.97 -12.78
C SER A 108 -9.03 20.71 -12.25
N PRO A 109 -10.37 20.62 -12.30
CA PRO A 109 -11.07 19.37 -12.05
C PRO A 109 -10.47 18.25 -12.91
N ASP A 110 -10.26 17.07 -12.32
CA ASP A 110 -9.75 15.92 -13.07
C ASP A 110 -10.68 15.64 -14.26
N GLU A 111 -10.13 15.61 -15.48
CA GLU A 111 -10.86 15.11 -16.64
C GLU A 111 -11.17 13.63 -16.43
N ALA A 112 -12.34 13.18 -16.90
CA ALA A 112 -12.68 11.76 -16.86
C ALA A 112 -11.56 10.94 -17.55
N PRO A 113 -11.19 9.76 -17.02
CA PRO A 113 -10.14 8.96 -17.63
C PRO A 113 -10.48 8.72 -19.11
N PRO A 114 -9.48 8.80 -20.01
CA PRO A 114 -9.73 8.60 -21.43
C PRO A 114 -10.41 7.26 -21.66
N ALA A 115 -11.35 7.22 -22.61
CA ALA A 115 -12.05 6.00 -22.97
C ALA A 115 -11.03 4.88 -23.29
N PRO A 116 -11.36 3.60 -23.02
CA PRO A 116 -10.46 2.48 -23.31
C PRO A 116 -9.93 2.58 -24.74
N ASN A 117 -8.62 2.71 -24.89
CA ASN A 117 -7.98 2.82 -26.19
C ASN A 117 -7.59 1.42 -26.68
N ALA A 118 -8.09 1.02 -27.85
CA ALA A 118 -7.77 -0.26 -28.45
C ALA A 118 -6.25 -0.42 -28.75
N GLN A 119 -5.49 0.67 -28.84
CA GLN A 119 -4.05 0.66 -29.10
C GLN A 119 -3.18 0.54 -27.84
N ASP A 120 -3.68 0.93 -26.66
CA ASP A 120 -2.96 0.86 -25.40
C ASP A 120 -3.89 0.36 -24.28
N PRO A 121 -3.80 -0.94 -23.91
CA PRO A 121 -4.71 -1.51 -22.92
C PRO A 121 -4.56 -0.90 -21.52
N PHE A 122 -3.49 -0.12 -21.27
CA PHE A 122 -3.24 0.58 -20.00
C PHE A 122 -3.67 2.05 -20.00
N ALA A 123 -4.27 2.57 -21.08
CA ALA A 123 -4.64 3.98 -21.17
C ALA A 123 -5.64 4.42 -20.08
N GLY A 124 -6.50 3.51 -19.63
CA GLY A 124 -7.50 3.75 -18.57
C GLY A 124 -6.99 3.52 -17.15
N ASP A 125 -5.69 3.23 -16.97
CA ASP A 125 -5.11 3.08 -15.64
C ASP A 125 -5.17 4.40 -14.84
N PRO A 126 -5.35 4.35 -13.50
CA PRO A 126 -5.40 5.56 -12.68
C PRO A 126 -4.05 6.31 -12.67
N PRO A 127 -4.04 7.63 -12.38
CA PRO A 127 -2.81 8.34 -12.03
C PRO A 127 -2.27 7.86 -10.67
N ARG A 128 -0.97 8.01 -10.45
CA ARG A 128 -0.30 7.60 -9.20
C ARG A 128 0.62 8.71 -8.69
N HIS A 129 0.95 8.62 -7.40
CA HIS A 129 1.86 9.57 -6.76
C HIS A 129 3.27 9.49 -7.39
N PRO A 130 3.87 10.62 -7.81
CA PRO A 130 5.15 10.63 -8.53
C PRO A 130 6.35 10.23 -7.67
N GLY A 131 6.24 10.34 -6.35
CA GLY A 131 7.27 9.92 -5.40
C GLY A 131 7.42 8.40 -5.24
N LEU A 132 6.56 7.58 -5.88
CA LEU A 132 6.71 6.12 -5.87
C LEU A 132 7.94 5.69 -6.68
N ARG A 133 8.63 4.64 -6.21
CA ARG A 133 9.71 3.99 -6.94
C ARG A 133 9.12 2.95 -7.89
N VAL A 134 8.96 3.34 -9.15
CA VAL A 134 8.35 2.51 -10.21
C VAL A 134 9.38 1.53 -10.77
N ASN A 135 9.05 0.23 -10.74
CA ASN A 135 9.86 -0.83 -11.36
C ASN A 135 9.26 -1.36 -12.67
N SER A 136 7.96 -1.13 -12.91
CA SER A 136 7.31 -1.37 -14.19
C SER A 136 6.15 -0.39 -14.37
N GLN A 137 6.06 0.24 -15.54
CA GLN A 137 4.98 1.16 -15.85
C GLN A 137 3.73 0.42 -16.39
N LYS A 138 3.94 -0.65 -17.16
CA LYS A 138 2.89 -1.41 -17.84
C LYS A 138 3.22 -2.91 -17.80
N PRO A 139 2.55 -3.71 -16.95
CA PRO A 139 1.60 -3.28 -15.92
C PRO A 139 2.25 -2.47 -14.79
N PHE A 140 1.48 -1.58 -14.15
CA PHE A 140 2.03 -0.70 -13.12
C PHE A 140 2.46 -1.46 -11.86
N ASN A 141 3.73 -1.31 -11.47
CA ASN A 141 4.30 -1.90 -10.28
C ASN A 141 5.29 -0.92 -9.64
N ALA A 142 5.05 -0.56 -8.38
CA ALA A 142 5.84 0.43 -7.66
C ALA A 142 5.79 0.23 -6.15
N GLU A 143 6.84 0.66 -5.46
CA GLU A 143 6.97 0.65 -4.00
C GLU A 143 7.19 2.08 -3.46
N PRO A 144 6.82 2.38 -2.21
CA PRO A 144 7.17 3.66 -1.61
C PRO A 144 8.70 3.80 -1.46
N PRO A 145 9.23 5.04 -1.40
CA PRO A 145 10.58 5.28 -0.91
C PRO A 145 10.75 4.63 0.47
N ALA A 146 11.79 3.81 0.64
CA ALA A 146 11.90 3.02 1.87
C ALA A 146 12.11 3.88 3.13
N GLU A 147 12.67 5.07 2.96
CA GLU A 147 12.80 6.12 3.98
C GLU A 147 11.44 6.62 4.51
N LEU A 148 10.33 6.37 3.81
CA LEU A 148 8.96 6.68 4.26
C LEU A 148 8.22 5.44 4.77
N LEU A 149 8.71 4.24 4.46
CA LEU A 149 7.97 2.99 4.63
C LEU A 149 7.60 2.72 6.09
N ALA A 150 8.51 3.00 7.03
CA ALA A 150 8.32 2.76 8.46
C ALA A 150 8.04 4.06 9.27
N GLU A 151 7.73 5.17 8.60
CA GLU A 151 7.44 6.45 9.30
C GLU A 151 6.04 6.46 9.93
N ARG A 152 5.12 5.63 9.43
CA ARG A 152 3.80 5.41 10.02
C ARG A 152 3.41 3.95 10.05
N PHE A 153 2.64 3.59 11.07
CA PHE A 153 2.08 2.26 11.21
C PHE A 153 1.11 1.88 10.08
N LEU A 154 0.24 2.82 9.67
CA LEU A 154 -0.62 2.68 8.49
C LEU A 154 0.01 3.47 7.33
N THR A 155 0.32 2.77 6.26
CA THR A 155 0.84 3.36 5.02
C THR A 155 -0.27 4.15 4.34
N PRO A 156 -0.05 5.44 3.99
CA PRO A 156 -1.01 6.22 3.19
C PRO A 156 -1.37 5.49 1.88
N ASN A 157 -2.62 5.64 1.42
CA ASN A 157 -3.15 4.90 0.27
C ASN A 157 -2.35 5.16 -1.02
N GLU A 158 -1.84 6.38 -1.16
CA GLU A 158 -1.08 6.89 -2.30
C GLU A 158 0.37 6.36 -2.33
N LEU A 159 0.88 5.91 -1.18
CA LEU A 159 2.21 5.34 -1.00
C LEU A 159 2.19 3.82 -0.81
N PHE A 160 1.02 3.22 -0.59
CA PHE A 160 0.88 1.77 -0.44
C PHE A 160 1.38 1.08 -1.72
N PHE A 161 2.28 0.11 -1.58
CA PHE A 161 2.90 -0.53 -2.75
C PHE A 161 1.85 -1.11 -3.71
N THR A 162 2.07 -0.94 -5.01
CA THR A 162 1.14 -1.42 -6.04
C THR A 162 1.79 -2.51 -6.84
N ARG A 163 1.12 -3.67 -6.93
CA ARG A 163 1.49 -4.77 -7.82
C ARG A 163 0.32 -5.10 -8.73
N ASN A 164 0.44 -4.78 -10.02
CA ASN A 164 -0.53 -5.17 -11.05
C ASN A 164 0.12 -6.16 -12.03
N HIS A 165 -0.58 -7.24 -12.37
CA HIS A 165 -0.17 -8.16 -13.45
C HIS A 165 -0.68 -7.72 -14.82
N LEU A 166 -1.76 -6.94 -14.81
CA LEU A 166 -2.62 -6.64 -15.95
C LEU A 166 -3.10 -5.17 -15.84
N PRO A 167 -3.75 -4.61 -16.86
CA PRO A 167 -4.37 -3.30 -16.78
C PRO A 167 -5.41 -3.21 -15.65
N VAL A 168 -5.58 -2.02 -15.09
CA VAL A 168 -6.55 -1.78 -14.00
C VAL A 168 -7.97 -1.70 -14.59
N PRO A 169 -8.91 -2.56 -14.15
CA PRO A 169 -10.29 -2.48 -14.60
C PRO A 169 -10.92 -1.10 -14.35
N ALA A 170 -11.71 -0.64 -15.31
CA ALA A 170 -12.62 0.50 -15.14
C ALA A 170 -14.00 -0.08 -14.77
N VAL A 171 -14.41 0.10 -13.52
CA VAL A 171 -15.62 -0.53 -12.97
C VAL A 171 -16.63 0.53 -12.62
N GLU A 172 -17.82 0.42 -13.20
CA GLU A 172 -18.94 1.28 -12.84
C GLU A 172 -19.67 0.72 -11.61
N PRO A 173 -19.78 1.46 -10.49
CA PRO A 173 -20.25 0.89 -9.22
C PRO A 173 -21.68 0.32 -9.27
N GLY A 174 -22.60 0.99 -9.96
CA GLY A 174 -24.00 0.58 -10.02
C GLY A 174 -24.24 -0.74 -10.78
N SER A 175 -23.37 -1.05 -11.75
CA SER A 175 -23.48 -2.27 -12.57
C SER A 175 -22.59 -3.42 -12.06
N TYR A 176 -21.65 -3.16 -11.15
CA TYR A 176 -20.80 -4.19 -10.55
C TYR A 176 -21.62 -5.30 -9.89
N ARG A 177 -21.24 -6.55 -10.13
CA ARG A 177 -21.80 -7.73 -9.46
C ARG A 177 -20.69 -8.68 -9.04
N LEU A 178 -20.71 -9.07 -7.77
CA LEU A 178 -19.91 -10.15 -7.23
C LEU A 178 -20.70 -11.46 -7.37
N ARG A 179 -20.16 -12.40 -8.15
CA ARG A 179 -20.71 -13.76 -8.26
C ARG A 179 -20.17 -14.66 -7.15
N VAL A 180 -21.04 -15.33 -6.39
CA VAL A 180 -20.64 -16.37 -5.43
C VAL A 180 -21.37 -17.66 -5.79
N ASP A 181 -20.62 -18.67 -6.22
CA ASP A 181 -21.19 -19.98 -6.54
C ASP A 181 -21.43 -20.75 -5.25
N GLY A 182 -22.70 -21.02 -4.93
CA GLY A 182 -23.16 -21.77 -3.76
C GLY A 182 -23.35 -23.27 -4.04
N PRO A 183 -23.62 -24.07 -3.00
CA PRO A 183 -23.89 -25.50 -3.14
C PRO A 183 -25.10 -25.79 -4.03
N GLY A 184 -25.11 -26.96 -4.67
CA GLY A 184 -26.27 -27.42 -5.47
C GLY A 184 -26.54 -26.58 -6.72
N GLY A 185 -25.57 -25.82 -7.22
CA GLY A 185 -25.71 -24.98 -8.42
C GLY A 185 -26.34 -23.61 -8.16
N ARG A 186 -26.66 -23.27 -6.90
CA ARG A 186 -27.13 -21.92 -6.54
C ARG A 186 -26.04 -20.90 -6.86
N THR A 187 -26.41 -19.75 -7.42
CA THR A 187 -25.46 -18.64 -7.66
C THR A 187 -26.02 -17.38 -7.00
N LEU A 188 -25.23 -16.74 -6.13
CA LEU A 188 -25.49 -15.39 -5.67
C LEU A 188 -24.86 -14.38 -6.63
N SER A 189 -25.56 -13.29 -6.89
CA SER A 189 -25.06 -12.15 -7.64
C SER A 189 -25.30 -10.91 -6.78
N LEU A 190 -24.28 -10.49 -6.03
CA LEU A 190 -24.36 -9.42 -5.05
C LEU A 190 -23.93 -8.10 -5.69
N SER A 191 -24.75 -7.05 -5.58
CA SER A 191 -24.29 -5.69 -5.89
C SER A 191 -23.32 -5.17 -4.82
N LEU A 192 -22.62 -4.07 -5.10
CA LEU A 192 -21.79 -3.39 -4.10
C LEU A 192 -22.63 -2.94 -2.89
N ASP A 193 -23.83 -2.41 -3.13
CA ASP A 193 -24.75 -1.97 -2.08
C ASP A 193 -25.25 -3.14 -1.23
N GLU A 194 -25.56 -4.29 -1.84
CA GLU A 194 -25.95 -5.48 -1.10
C GLU A 194 -24.80 -5.99 -0.24
N LEU A 195 -23.57 -5.97 -0.74
CA LEU A 195 -22.39 -6.38 0.02
C LEU A 195 -22.16 -5.47 1.25
N ARG A 196 -22.39 -4.15 1.11
CA ARG A 196 -22.25 -3.18 2.20
C ARG A 196 -23.36 -3.26 3.24
N ASN A 197 -24.60 -3.52 2.81
CA ASN A 197 -25.77 -3.41 3.68
C ASN A 197 -26.27 -4.75 4.24
N ARG A 198 -25.98 -5.89 3.59
CA ARG A 198 -26.45 -7.21 4.04
C ARG A 198 -25.54 -7.85 5.09
N PHE A 199 -24.25 -7.51 5.07
CA PHE A 199 -23.25 -8.13 5.94
C PHE A 199 -22.70 -7.09 6.92
N PRO A 200 -22.50 -7.44 8.20
CA PRO A 200 -21.86 -6.52 9.15
C PRO A 200 -20.45 -6.13 8.68
N LYS A 201 -20.17 -4.83 8.61
CA LYS A 201 -18.82 -4.34 8.30
C LYS A 201 -17.87 -4.77 9.41
N HIS A 202 -16.77 -5.40 9.02
CA HIS A 202 -15.66 -5.74 9.89
C HIS A 202 -14.38 -5.03 9.44
N GLU A 203 -13.58 -4.58 10.41
CA GLU A 203 -12.33 -3.88 10.15
C GLU A 203 -11.14 -4.68 10.66
N VAL A 204 -10.12 -4.83 9.81
CA VAL A 204 -8.92 -5.60 10.10
C VAL A 204 -7.71 -4.79 9.63
N THR A 205 -6.79 -4.50 10.55
CA THR A 205 -5.49 -3.92 10.16
C THR A 205 -4.54 -5.06 9.80
N ALA A 206 -4.11 -5.11 8.54
CA ALA A 206 -3.26 -6.17 8.02
C ALA A 206 -2.18 -5.63 7.08
N THR A 207 -0.99 -6.18 7.22
CA THR A 207 0.13 -5.95 6.30
C THR A 207 -0.01 -6.89 5.10
N LEU A 208 0.14 -6.35 3.90
CA LEU A 208 0.30 -7.14 2.70
C LEU A 208 1.77 -7.12 2.30
N GLN A 209 2.36 -8.30 2.11
CA GLN A 209 3.71 -8.46 1.58
C GLN A 209 3.68 -9.27 0.28
N CYS A 210 4.35 -8.75 -0.76
CA CYS A 210 4.54 -9.49 -2.01
C CYS A 210 5.54 -10.63 -1.81
N ALA A 211 5.33 -11.78 -2.47
CA ALA A 211 6.26 -12.90 -2.46
C ALA A 211 7.69 -12.51 -2.91
N GLY A 212 7.76 -11.51 -3.79
CA GLY A 212 9.01 -10.99 -4.36
C GLY A 212 9.62 -9.80 -3.62
N ASN A 213 9.13 -9.45 -2.43
CA ASN A 213 9.78 -8.41 -1.62
C ASN A 213 11.26 -8.76 -1.44
N ARG A 214 12.16 -7.75 -1.55
CA ARG A 214 13.61 -7.92 -1.45
C ARG A 214 14.24 -8.81 -2.54
N ARG A 215 13.58 -8.96 -3.70
CA ARG A 215 14.11 -9.76 -4.84
C ARG A 215 15.46 -9.26 -5.34
N SER A 216 15.69 -7.95 -5.33
CA SER A 216 16.95 -7.35 -5.81
C SER A 216 18.18 -7.92 -5.09
N GLU A 217 18.07 -8.33 -3.82
CA GLU A 217 19.14 -8.97 -3.07
C GLU A 217 19.47 -10.37 -3.59
N MET A 218 18.47 -11.14 -4.05
CA MET A 218 18.70 -12.43 -4.71
C MET A 218 19.39 -12.28 -6.05
N SER A 219 19.03 -11.25 -6.83
CA SER A 219 19.69 -10.93 -8.10
C SER A 219 21.19 -10.66 -7.96
N ARG A 220 21.65 -10.22 -6.79
CA ARG A 220 23.08 -10.00 -6.50
C ARG A 220 23.87 -11.31 -6.35
N VAL A 221 23.20 -12.42 -6.01
CA VAL A 221 23.84 -13.75 -5.95
C VAL A 221 23.90 -14.36 -7.35
N ARG A 222 22.74 -14.43 -8.02
CA ARG A 222 22.58 -14.93 -9.38
C ARG A 222 21.31 -14.32 -9.98
N PRO A 223 21.28 -13.94 -11.28
CA PRO A 223 20.08 -13.36 -11.90
C PRO A 223 18.84 -14.24 -11.73
N VAL A 224 17.68 -13.60 -11.51
CA VAL A 224 16.37 -14.24 -11.31
C VAL A 224 15.32 -13.58 -12.20
N LYS A 225 14.19 -14.25 -12.44
CA LYS A 225 13.07 -13.67 -13.20
C LYS A 225 12.01 -13.07 -12.27
N GLY A 226 11.80 -11.77 -12.39
CA GLY A 226 10.73 -11.07 -11.68
C GLY A 226 11.02 -9.57 -11.57
N LEU A 227 10.05 -8.83 -11.03
CA LEU A 227 10.21 -7.40 -10.75
C LEU A 227 11.28 -7.17 -9.69
N SER A 228 12.18 -6.22 -9.95
CA SER A 228 13.33 -5.92 -9.08
C SER A 228 12.92 -5.05 -7.89
N TRP A 229 12.17 -5.64 -6.95
CA TRP A 229 11.78 -4.98 -5.70
C TRP A 229 12.99 -4.77 -4.78
N ASP A 230 13.03 -3.60 -4.13
CA ASP A 230 13.83 -3.31 -2.94
C ASP A 230 13.07 -3.85 -1.70
N ILE A 231 13.21 -3.21 -0.54
CA ILE A 231 12.57 -3.60 0.72
C ILE A 231 11.10 -3.17 0.86
N GLY A 232 10.52 -2.47 -0.12
CA GLY A 232 9.24 -1.78 -0.03
C GLY A 232 8.06 -2.47 -0.72
N ALA A 233 8.18 -3.73 -1.16
CA ALA A 233 7.02 -4.50 -1.65
C ALA A 233 6.18 -5.08 -0.49
N ILE A 234 5.91 -4.21 0.49
CA ILE A 234 5.18 -4.45 1.73
C ILE A 234 4.54 -3.14 2.18
N SER A 235 3.30 -3.17 2.65
CA SER A 235 2.61 -1.99 3.22
C SER A 235 1.46 -2.43 4.13
N THR A 236 1.02 -1.55 5.03
CA THR A 236 0.01 -1.85 6.04
C THR A 236 -1.17 -0.89 5.95
N ALA A 237 -2.39 -1.43 5.98
CA ALA A 237 -3.61 -0.62 5.97
C ALA A 237 -4.66 -1.21 6.91
N ARG A 238 -5.62 -0.37 7.33
CA ARG A 238 -6.87 -0.82 7.95
C ARG A 238 -7.89 -1.10 6.84
N TRP A 239 -8.28 -2.35 6.68
CA TRP A 239 -9.23 -2.81 5.66
C TRP A 239 -10.62 -2.91 6.26
N GLY A 240 -11.65 -2.44 5.55
CA GLY A 240 -13.04 -2.53 5.96
C GLY A 240 -13.89 -3.27 4.93
N GLY A 241 -14.70 -4.23 5.36
CA GLY A 241 -15.58 -4.96 4.47
C GLY A 241 -16.41 -6.06 5.12
N ALA A 242 -17.09 -6.85 4.28
CA ALA A 242 -17.80 -8.04 4.72
C ALA A 242 -16.80 -9.16 5.03
N ARG A 243 -17.06 -9.98 6.06
CA ARG A 243 -16.26 -11.19 6.28
C ARG A 243 -16.57 -12.20 5.18
N LEU A 244 -15.53 -12.84 4.62
CA LEU A 244 -15.71 -13.91 3.63
C LEU A 244 -16.53 -15.06 4.22
N ARG A 245 -16.31 -15.38 5.50
CA ARG A 245 -17.11 -16.33 6.28
C ARG A 245 -18.61 -16.06 6.11
N ASP A 246 -19.06 -14.85 6.43
CA ASP A 246 -20.49 -14.52 6.47
C ASP A 246 -21.14 -14.60 5.08
N VAL A 247 -20.40 -14.22 4.04
CA VAL A 247 -20.85 -14.33 2.65
C VAL A 247 -20.99 -15.79 2.22
N LEU A 248 -20.04 -16.66 2.59
CA LEU A 248 -20.10 -18.10 2.27
C LEU A 248 -21.21 -18.82 3.03
N LEU A 249 -21.42 -18.49 4.31
CA LEU A 249 -22.55 -19.01 5.09
C LEU A 249 -23.89 -18.56 4.49
N HIS A 250 -24.00 -17.30 4.04
CA HIS A 250 -25.19 -16.82 3.35
C HIS A 250 -25.44 -17.51 2.00
N ALA A 251 -24.37 -17.90 1.29
CA ALA A 251 -24.46 -18.72 0.09
C ALA A 251 -24.92 -20.16 0.34
N GLY A 252 -24.98 -20.58 1.62
CA GLY A 252 -25.46 -21.89 2.05
C GLY A 252 -24.36 -22.93 2.28
N PHE A 253 -23.09 -22.51 2.35
CA PHE A 253 -21.99 -23.41 2.69
C PHE A 253 -21.97 -23.74 4.20
N PRO A 254 -21.55 -24.97 4.58
CA PRO A 254 -21.42 -25.34 5.99
C PRO A 254 -20.19 -24.66 6.63
N GLU A 255 -20.16 -24.54 7.96
CA GLU A 255 -19.00 -23.97 8.65
C GLU A 255 -17.72 -24.78 8.45
N GLU A 256 -17.87 -26.10 8.43
CA GLU A 256 -16.76 -27.05 8.32
C GLU A 256 -16.88 -27.88 7.05
N ARG A 257 -15.72 -28.17 6.48
CA ARG A 257 -15.53 -29.08 5.35
C ARG A 257 -14.13 -29.67 5.45
N GLY A 258 -13.85 -30.75 4.72
CA GLY A 258 -12.54 -31.38 4.71
C GLY A 258 -11.43 -30.40 4.31
N ASP A 259 -10.21 -30.67 4.80
CA ASP A 259 -9.02 -29.83 4.57
C ASP A 259 -8.61 -29.73 3.09
N GLU A 260 -9.14 -30.63 2.24
CA GLU A 260 -8.93 -30.65 0.80
C GLU A 260 -9.73 -29.57 0.03
N TRP A 261 -10.65 -28.86 0.69
CA TRP A 261 -11.46 -27.84 0.03
C TRP A 261 -10.77 -26.48 0.00
N HIS A 262 -11.04 -25.73 -1.06
CA HIS A 262 -10.49 -24.41 -1.32
C HIS A 262 -11.59 -23.42 -1.66
N VAL A 263 -11.34 -22.14 -1.37
CA VAL A 263 -12.10 -21.02 -1.90
C VAL A 263 -11.24 -20.33 -2.95
N CYS A 264 -11.71 -20.38 -4.19
CA CYS A 264 -11.09 -19.79 -5.37
C CYS A 264 -11.68 -18.41 -5.64
N PHE A 265 -10.82 -17.51 -6.09
CA PHE A 265 -11.14 -16.13 -6.40
C PHE A 265 -10.69 -15.80 -7.82
N GLU A 266 -11.50 -15.03 -8.54
CA GLU A 266 -11.14 -14.44 -9.83
C GLU A 266 -11.31 -12.92 -9.79
N GLY A 267 -10.34 -12.19 -10.34
CA GLY A 267 -10.41 -10.76 -10.60
C GLY A 267 -11.11 -10.44 -11.92
N LEU A 268 -11.47 -9.17 -12.11
CA LEU A 268 -11.96 -8.63 -13.38
C LEU A 268 -10.85 -8.43 -14.41
N ASP A 269 -9.60 -8.29 -13.96
CA ASP A 269 -8.44 -8.17 -14.82
C ASP A 269 -8.13 -9.51 -15.51
N ALA A 270 -8.02 -9.49 -16.83
CA ALA A 270 -7.72 -10.67 -17.65
C ALA A 270 -6.62 -10.37 -18.68
N ASP A 271 -5.88 -11.41 -19.05
CA ASP A 271 -4.89 -11.34 -20.14
C ASP A 271 -5.59 -11.25 -21.53
N PRO A 272 -4.84 -11.02 -22.62
CA PRO A 272 -5.43 -10.97 -23.97
C PRO A 272 -6.15 -12.26 -24.40
N GLY A 273 -5.84 -13.40 -23.77
CA GLY A 273 -6.53 -14.68 -23.98
C GLY A 273 -7.79 -14.85 -23.14
N GLY A 274 -8.13 -13.88 -22.29
CA GLY A 274 -9.31 -13.88 -21.43
C GLY A 274 -9.13 -14.62 -20.10
N ALA A 275 -7.92 -15.08 -19.76
CA ALA A 275 -7.68 -15.74 -18.48
C ALA A 275 -7.58 -14.68 -17.35
N PRO A 276 -8.46 -14.71 -16.33
CA PRO A 276 -8.46 -13.73 -15.26
C PRO A 276 -7.35 -13.98 -14.24
N TYR A 277 -6.90 -12.93 -13.55
CA TYR A 277 -6.12 -13.12 -12.31
C TYR A 277 -6.91 -13.98 -11.32
N GLY A 278 -6.27 -15.00 -10.78
CA GLY A 278 -6.93 -15.94 -9.89
C GLY A 278 -5.99 -16.54 -8.86
N ALA A 279 -6.55 -16.83 -7.69
CA ALA A 279 -5.86 -17.46 -6.58
C ALA A 279 -6.85 -18.26 -5.72
N SER A 280 -6.35 -19.00 -4.75
CA SER A 280 -7.20 -19.68 -3.76
C SER A 280 -6.56 -19.75 -2.38
N ILE A 281 -7.42 -19.89 -1.38
CA ILE A 281 -7.04 -20.20 0.01
C ILE A 281 -7.74 -21.48 0.48
N PRO A 282 -7.21 -22.19 1.49
CA PRO A 282 -7.92 -23.31 2.10
C PRO A 282 -9.28 -22.89 2.67
N TYR A 283 -10.26 -23.78 2.58
CA TYR A 283 -11.63 -23.55 3.03
C TYR A 283 -11.70 -23.22 4.52
N GLY A 284 -10.95 -23.96 5.36
CA GLY A 284 -10.88 -23.70 6.79
C GLY A 284 -10.43 -22.28 7.14
N ARG A 285 -9.52 -21.68 6.35
CA ARG A 285 -9.13 -20.27 6.52
C ARG A 285 -10.27 -19.32 6.17
N ALA A 286 -10.98 -19.58 5.07
CA ALA A 286 -12.06 -18.72 4.61
C ALA A 286 -13.25 -18.67 5.60
N LEU A 287 -13.53 -19.79 6.27
CA LEU A 287 -14.63 -19.91 7.24
C LEU A 287 -14.20 -19.62 8.67
N SER A 288 -12.90 -19.63 9.00
CA SER A 288 -12.46 -19.38 10.37
C SER A 288 -12.78 -17.95 10.84
N PRO A 289 -13.48 -17.77 11.98
CA PRO A 289 -13.81 -16.46 12.50
C PRO A 289 -12.60 -15.69 13.03
N VAL A 290 -11.48 -16.38 13.30
CA VAL A 290 -10.24 -15.78 13.81
C VAL A 290 -9.23 -15.50 12.71
N ALA A 291 -9.43 -16.01 11.49
CA ALA A 291 -8.56 -15.75 10.34
C ALA A 291 -8.82 -14.40 9.66
N ASP A 292 -9.92 -13.73 10.02
CA ASP A 292 -10.23 -12.34 9.65
C ASP A 292 -10.21 -12.06 8.13
N VAL A 293 -10.56 -13.05 7.29
CA VAL A 293 -10.60 -12.88 5.82
C VAL A 293 -11.77 -11.98 5.42
N LEU A 294 -11.47 -10.91 4.67
CA LEU A 294 -12.44 -9.91 4.24
C LEU A 294 -12.66 -9.91 2.73
N LEU A 295 -13.88 -9.58 2.33
CA LEU A 295 -14.21 -8.94 1.07
C LEU A 295 -14.25 -7.43 1.34
N ALA A 296 -13.08 -6.79 1.25
CA ALA A 296 -12.87 -5.39 1.58
C ALA A 296 -13.38 -4.47 0.47
N TYR A 297 -14.06 -3.40 0.86
CA TYR A 297 -14.51 -2.29 0.01
C TYR A 297 -14.05 -0.91 0.55
N GLU A 298 -13.34 -0.90 1.68
CA GLU A 298 -12.71 0.26 2.31
C GLU A 298 -11.23 -0.02 2.64
N MET A 299 -10.40 1.00 2.54
CA MET A 299 -8.98 0.98 2.87
C MET A 299 -8.58 2.30 3.52
N ASN A 300 -8.09 2.22 4.76
CA ASN A 300 -7.75 3.36 5.61
C ASN A 300 -8.91 4.36 5.79
N GLY A 301 -10.15 3.85 5.86
CA GLY A 301 -11.34 4.65 6.11
C GLY A 301 -11.97 5.31 4.88
N THR A 302 -11.38 5.17 3.70
CA THR A 302 -11.97 5.61 2.42
C THR A 302 -12.36 4.40 1.58
N GLU A 303 -13.10 4.63 0.49
CA GLU A 303 -13.29 3.60 -0.53
C GLU A 303 -11.95 3.10 -1.07
N LEU A 304 -11.93 1.87 -1.59
CA LEU A 304 -10.73 1.31 -2.21
C LEU A 304 -10.26 2.18 -3.39
N PRO A 305 -8.98 2.59 -3.43
CA PRO A 305 -8.42 3.14 -4.66
C PRO A 305 -8.46 2.12 -5.80
N ARG A 306 -8.55 2.58 -7.05
CA ARG A 306 -8.61 1.71 -8.24
C ARG A 306 -7.44 0.72 -8.32
N ASP A 307 -6.21 1.18 -8.08
CA ASP A 307 -5.02 0.31 -8.06
C ASP A 307 -5.09 -0.78 -6.98
N HIS A 308 -5.85 -0.56 -5.91
CA HIS A 308 -5.95 -1.46 -4.77
C HIS A 308 -7.22 -2.33 -4.80
N GLY A 309 -7.96 -2.32 -5.91
CA GLY A 309 -9.00 -3.30 -6.19
C GLY A 309 -10.43 -2.80 -6.12
N PHE A 310 -10.67 -1.49 -6.29
CA PHE A 310 -12.02 -0.94 -6.40
C PHE A 310 -12.93 -1.77 -7.35
N PRO A 311 -14.18 -2.09 -6.96
CA PRO A 311 -14.83 -1.73 -5.71
C PRO A 311 -14.61 -2.73 -4.57
N VAL A 312 -14.16 -3.95 -4.86
CA VAL A 312 -14.02 -5.03 -3.87
C VAL A 312 -12.73 -5.83 -4.12
N ARG A 313 -11.99 -6.09 -3.05
CA ARG A 313 -10.88 -7.04 -3.05
C ARG A 313 -11.04 -8.09 -1.95
N VAL A 314 -10.39 -9.24 -2.11
CA VAL A 314 -10.09 -10.11 -0.97
C VAL A 314 -8.91 -9.53 -0.19
N VAL A 315 -8.99 -9.59 1.14
CA VAL A 315 -7.84 -9.40 2.04
C VAL A 315 -7.70 -10.67 2.87
N VAL A 316 -6.53 -11.32 2.77
CA VAL A 316 -6.22 -12.55 3.50
C VAL A 316 -5.09 -12.27 4.50
N PRO A 317 -5.39 -11.94 5.76
CA PRO A 317 -4.38 -11.62 6.76
C PRO A 317 -3.39 -12.77 7.01
N GLY A 318 -2.11 -12.42 7.23
CA GLY A 318 -1.05 -13.39 7.50
C GLY A 318 -0.59 -14.22 6.28
N VAL A 319 -1.13 -13.95 5.09
CA VAL A 319 -0.88 -14.70 3.85
C VAL A 319 -0.22 -13.78 2.81
N VAL A 320 0.54 -14.36 1.90
CA VAL A 320 1.20 -13.65 0.79
C VAL A 320 0.19 -12.83 -0.02
N GLY A 321 0.58 -11.61 -0.39
CA GLY A 321 -0.30 -10.64 -1.07
C GLY A 321 -0.94 -11.14 -2.36
N ALA A 322 -0.34 -12.14 -3.02
CA ALA A 322 -0.89 -12.78 -4.23
C ALA A 322 -2.29 -13.39 -4.02
N ARG A 323 -2.64 -13.82 -2.80
CA ARG A 323 -3.95 -14.44 -2.52
C ARG A 323 -5.04 -13.40 -2.21
N SER A 324 -4.67 -12.15 -2.00
CA SER A 324 -5.58 -11.02 -1.78
C SER A 324 -6.03 -10.42 -3.12
N VAL A 325 -6.81 -11.21 -3.88
CA VAL A 325 -7.29 -10.88 -5.24
C VAL A 325 -8.02 -9.55 -5.28
N LYS A 326 -7.60 -8.67 -6.19
CA LYS A 326 -8.20 -7.36 -6.44
C LYS A 326 -9.30 -7.45 -7.49
N TRP A 327 -10.16 -6.43 -7.55
CA TRP A 327 -11.22 -6.30 -8.56
C TRP A 327 -12.08 -7.57 -8.62
N LEU A 328 -12.48 -8.08 -7.47
CA LEU A 328 -13.05 -9.41 -7.31
C LEU A 328 -14.34 -9.55 -8.13
N ARG A 329 -14.42 -10.55 -9.02
CA ARG A 329 -15.62 -10.84 -9.81
C ARG A 329 -16.35 -12.11 -9.36
N ARG A 330 -15.60 -13.11 -8.88
CA ARG A 330 -16.15 -14.44 -8.59
C ARG A 330 -15.48 -15.09 -7.39
N VAL A 331 -16.30 -15.74 -6.57
CA VAL A 331 -15.90 -16.63 -5.47
C VAL A 331 -16.51 -18.00 -5.70
N THR A 332 -15.68 -19.04 -5.66
CA THR A 332 -16.09 -20.43 -5.92
C THR A 332 -15.47 -21.36 -4.90
N VAL A 333 -16.25 -22.26 -4.30
CA VAL A 333 -15.72 -23.33 -3.46
C VAL A 333 -15.42 -24.57 -4.31
N SER A 334 -14.23 -25.13 -4.19
CA SER A 334 -13.69 -26.17 -5.07
C SER A 334 -12.95 -27.25 -4.26
N PRO A 335 -12.98 -28.54 -4.66
CA PRO A 335 -12.18 -29.60 -4.03
C PRO A 335 -10.70 -29.57 -4.45
N ALA A 336 -10.30 -28.56 -5.21
CA ALA A 336 -8.92 -28.35 -5.66
C ALA A 336 -8.59 -26.86 -5.60
N GLU A 337 -7.30 -26.55 -5.50
CA GLU A 337 -6.79 -25.20 -5.63
C GLU A 337 -7.25 -24.53 -6.94
N SER A 338 -7.19 -23.20 -6.97
CA SER A 338 -7.44 -22.45 -8.20
C SER A 338 -6.55 -22.97 -9.34
N PRO A 339 -7.10 -23.27 -10.52
CA PRO A 339 -6.32 -23.74 -11.66
C PRO A 339 -5.55 -22.61 -12.35
N SER A 340 -5.67 -21.37 -11.85
CA SER A 340 -5.02 -20.20 -12.43
C SER A 340 -3.50 -20.35 -12.46
N HIS A 341 -2.86 -19.79 -13.50
CA HIS A 341 -1.41 -19.79 -13.67
C HIS A 341 -0.67 -19.30 -12.40
N TRP A 342 -1.16 -18.23 -11.77
CA TRP A 342 -0.52 -17.66 -10.58
C TRP A 342 -0.67 -18.51 -9.31
N GLN A 343 -1.61 -19.46 -9.27
CA GLN A 343 -1.69 -20.44 -8.18
C GLN A 343 -0.81 -21.66 -8.46
N GLN A 344 -0.85 -22.17 -9.70
CA GLN A 344 -0.24 -23.44 -10.07
C GLN A 344 1.24 -23.33 -10.47
N ASN A 345 1.59 -22.31 -11.25
CA ASN A 345 2.88 -22.19 -11.97
C ASN A 345 3.68 -20.93 -11.58
N ASP A 346 3.35 -20.30 -10.44
CA ASP A 346 4.07 -19.16 -9.87
C ASP A 346 3.94 -19.18 -8.34
N TYR A 347 4.65 -18.29 -7.65
CA TYR A 347 4.56 -18.10 -6.19
C TYR A 347 4.78 -19.39 -5.40
N LYS A 348 5.88 -20.09 -5.74
CA LYS A 348 6.40 -21.27 -5.04
C LYS A 348 7.90 -21.12 -4.77
N GLY A 349 8.36 -21.64 -3.63
CA GLY A 349 9.78 -21.70 -3.29
C GLY A 349 10.39 -23.04 -3.74
N PHE A 350 11.62 -23.00 -4.25
CA PHE A 350 12.37 -24.18 -4.69
C PHE A 350 13.77 -24.18 -4.08
N SER A 351 14.40 -25.36 -4.07
CA SER A 351 15.81 -25.50 -3.70
C SER A 351 16.72 -24.63 -4.59
N PRO A 352 17.84 -24.08 -4.08
CA PRO A 352 18.76 -23.28 -4.88
C PRO A 352 19.39 -23.99 -6.08
N CYS A 353 19.36 -25.33 -6.11
CA CYS A 353 19.87 -26.11 -7.24
C CYS A 353 18.93 -26.16 -8.44
N VAL A 354 17.65 -25.80 -8.27
CA VAL A 354 16.64 -25.84 -9.36
C VAL A 354 16.85 -24.65 -10.30
N ASP A 355 16.83 -24.92 -11.60
CA ASP A 355 16.89 -23.93 -12.67
C ASP A 355 15.71 -24.09 -13.65
N TRP A 356 15.61 -23.24 -14.68
CA TRP A 356 14.46 -23.17 -15.58
C TRP A 356 14.18 -24.45 -16.39
N ASP A 357 15.20 -25.25 -16.64
CA ASP A 357 15.12 -26.53 -17.36
C ASP A 357 14.68 -27.69 -16.46
N THR A 358 14.77 -27.53 -15.15
CA THR A 358 14.52 -28.58 -14.14
C THR A 358 13.36 -28.27 -13.19
N VAL A 359 12.81 -27.05 -13.25
CA VAL A 359 11.70 -26.65 -12.38
C VAL A 359 10.43 -27.44 -12.66
N ASP A 360 9.91 -28.10 -11.63
CA ASP A 360 8.58 -28.73 -11.63
C ASP A 360 7.73 -28.11 -10.52
N TYR A 361 6.76 -27.27 -10.90
CA TYR A 361 5.89 -26.58 -9.97
C TYR A 361 4.99 -27.51 -9.13
N ARG A 362 4.85 -28.78 -9.48
CA ARG A 362 4.08 -29.75 -8.68
C ARG A 362 4.82 -30.21 -7.42
N THR A 363 6.13 -30.00 -7.37
CA THR A 363 6.99 -30.46 -6.26
C THR A 363 6.99 -29.53 -5.05
N ALA A 364 6.44 -28.33 -5.19
CA ALA A 364 6.37 -27.34 -4.13
C ALA A 364 4.91 -26.91 -3.86
N PRO A 365 4.57 -26.55 -2.62
CA PRO A 365 3.27 -25.98 -2.31
C PRO A 365 3.18 -24.53 -2.83
N ALA A 366 1.95 -24.07 -3.12
CA ALA A 366 1.69 -22.66 -3.32
C ALA A 366 2.01 -21.88 -2.03
N ILE A 367 2.73 -20.76 -2.13
CA ILE A 367 2.98 -19.91 -0.96
C ILE A 367 1.63 -19.42 -0.41
N GLN A 368 1.38 -19.69 0.86
CA GLN A 368 0.25 -19.19 1.63
C GLN A 368 0.79 -18.26 2.72
N GLU A 369 1.02 -18.77 3.93
CA GLU A 369 1.72 -18.01 4.96
C GLU A 369 3.17 -17.74 4.56
N LEU A 370 3.68 -16.57 4.96
CA LEU A 370 5.06 -16.17 4.72
C LEU A 370 5.92 -16.38 5.98
N PRO A 371 7.24 -16.60 5.81
CA PRO A 371 8.16 -16.68 6.94
C PRO A 371 8.38 -15.31 7.59
N VAL A 372 9.01 -15.29 8.75
CA VAL A 372 9.44 -14.06 9.43
C VAL A 372 10.38 -13.23 8.52
N GLN A 373 10.21 -11.91 8.57
CA GLN A 373 10.88 -10.90 7.73
C GLN A 373 11.18 -9.65 8.54
N SER A 374 12.28 -8.96 8.19
CA SER A 374 12.58 -7.60 8.65
C SER A 374 13.48 -6.86 7.66
N ALA A 375 13.41 -5.53 7.65
CA ALA A 375 14.36 -4.70 6.93
C ALA A 375 14.63 -3.37 7.65
N VAL A 376 15.79 -2.79 7.36
CA VAL A 376 16.24 -1.48 7.85
C VAL A 376 15.78 -0.43 6.83
N THR A 377 15.01 0.54 7.27
CA THR A 377 14.52 1.66 6.44
C THR A 377 15.34 2.94 6.65
N GLN A 378 15.98 3.07 7.81
CA GLN A 378 16.82 4.19 8.17
C GLN A 378 18.05 3.70 8.96
N PRO A 379 19.28 4.13 8.60
CA PRO A 379 19.64 4.96 7.44
C PRO A 379 19.52 4.21 6.10
N ARG A 380 19.68 4.93 4.98
CA ARG A 380 19.75 4.34 3.63
C ARG A 380 21.18 3.85 3.31
N PRO A 381 21.34 2.82 2.46
CA PRO A 381 22.67 2.39 2.00
C PRO A 381 23.47 3.54 1.38
N GLY A 382 24.74 3.66 1.78
CA GLY A 382 25.68 4.68 1.29
C GLY A 382 25.57 6.04 1.97
N ALA A 383 24.68 6.21 2.96
CA ALA A 383 24.59 7.46 3.71
C ALA A 383 25.87 7.74 4.54
N ALA A 384 26.22 9.02 4.66
CA ALA A 384 27.22 9.52 5.59
C ALA A 384 26.51 10.14 6.80
N VAL A 385 26.51 9.45 7.94
CA VAL A 385 25.78 9.86 9.14
C VAL A 385 26.66 10.68 10.09
N PRO A 386 26.10 11.64 10.85
CA PRO A 386 26.88 12.39 11.84
C PRO A 386 27.36 11.46 12.99
N PRO A 387 28.50 11.79 13.63
CA PRO A 387 28.93 11.09 14.85
C PRO A 387 28.00 11.41 16.03
N GLY A 388 28.09 10.62 17.10
CA GLY A 388 27.25 10.78 18.29
C GLY A 388 26.21 9.68 18.37
N GLU A 389 24.92 10.01 18.18
CA GLU A 389 23.83 9.03 18.23
C GLU A 389 23.21 8.80 16.85
N LEU A 390 23.07 7.53 16.47
CA LEU A 390 22.36 7.10 15.27
C LEU A 390 21.09 6.35 15.67
N THR A 391 19.94 6.84 15.23
CA THR A 391 18.68 6.10 15.32
C THR A 391 18.47 5.25 14.08
N VAL A 392 18.55 3.94 14.25
CA VAL A 392 18.24 2.93 13.23
C VAL A 392 16.76 2.58 13.32
N LYS A 393 16.05 2.57 12.19
CA LYS A 393 14.63 2.20 12.13
C LYS A 393 14.36 1.13 11.09
N GLY A 394 13.25 0.43 11.26
CA GLY A 394 12.78 -0.51 10.27
C GLY A 394 11.41 -1.11 10.58
N TYR A 395 11.10 -2.16 9.83
CA TYR A 395 9.91 -2.98 10.05
C TYR A 395 10.30 -4.45 10.29
N ALA A 396 9.40 -5.19 10.92
CA ALA A 396 9.45 -6.64 11.04
C ALA A 396 8.02 -7.22 10.98
N TRP A 397 7.86 -8.42 10.42
CA TRP A 397 6.55 -9.07 10.28
C TRP A 397 6.71 -10.58 10.09
N SER A 398 5.70 -11.37 10.47
CA SER A 398 5.63 -12.81 10.16
C SER A 398 4.22 -13.19 9.70
N GLY A 399 4.13 -14.18 8.82
CA GLY A 399 2.85 -14.72 8.35
C GLY A 399 2.09 -15.48 9.44
N GLY A 400 0.88 -15.93 9.10
CA GLY A 400 0.08 -16.78 9.97
C GLY A 400 -0.39 -16.14 11.28
N GLY A 401 -0.27 -14.82 11.41
CA GLY A 401 -0.68 -14.09 12.62
C GLY A 401 0.30 -14.28 13.78
N ARG A 402 1.52 -14.72 13.49
CA ARG A 402 2.62 -14.86 14.44
C ARG A 402 3.21 -13.49 14.75
N GLU A 403 3.16 -13.10 16.02
CA GLU A 403 3.71 -11.84 16.51
C GLU A 403 5.24 -11.84 16.40
N VAL A 404 5.84 -10.70 16.06
CA VAL A 404 7.29 -10.49 16.20
C VAL A 404 7.59 -10.26 17.68
N VAL A 405 8.32 -11.19 18.31
CA VAL A 405 8.65 -11.11 19.73
C VAL A 405 9.99 -10.41 19.99
N ARG A 406 10.85 -10.30 18.97
CA ARG A 406 12.14 -9.61 19.07
C ARG A 406 12.67 -9.18 17.71
N VAL A 407 13.36 -8.04 17.67
CA VAL A 407 14.24 -7.63 16.58
C VAL A 407 15.63 -7.39 17.14
N ASP A 408 16.62 -8.10 16.60
CA ASP A 408 18.03 -7.93 16.94
C ASP A 408 18.70 -7.08 15.86
N VAL A 409 19.44 -6.06 16.28
CA VAL A 409 20.16 -5.12 15.41
C VAL A 409 21.65 -5.16 15.71
N SER A 410 22.45 -5.29 14.67
CA SER A 410 23.91 -5.25 14.69
C SER A 410 24.40 -4.01 13.94
N VAL A 411 25.55 -3.46 14.34
CA VAL A 411 26.28 -2.40 13.60
C VAL A 411 27.64 -2.86 13.05
N ASP A 412 28.01 -4.13 13.29
CA ASP A 412 29.32 -4.71 12.96
C ASP A 412 29.24 -5.92 12.00
N GLY A 413 28.19 -5.95 11.15
CA GLY A 413 28.01 -7.00 10.14
C GLY A 413 27.41 -8.31 10.65
N GLY A 414 26.87 -8.31 11.88
CA GLY A 414 26.15 -9.44 12.48
C GLY A 414 26.95 -10.19 13.55
N ARG A 415 28.00 -9.57 14.12
CA ARG A 415 28.86 -10.21 15.13
C ARG A 415 28.31 -9.97 16.53
N THR A 416 27.88 -8.74 16.83
CA THR A 416 27.25 -8.38 18.11
C THR A 416 25.87 -7.78 17.89
N TRP A 417 24.95 -7.99 18.85
CA TRP A 417 23.54 -7.68 18.68
C TRP A 417 22.99 -6.90 19.86
N ASN A 418 22.14 -5.93 19.56
CA ASN A 418 21.35 -5.16 20.52
C ASN A 418 19.86 -5.35 20.19
N VAL A 419 19.01 -5.35 21.20
CA VAL A 419 17.57 -5.56 21.02
C VAL A 419 16.90 -4.22 20.71
N ALA A 420 16.21 -4.13 19.57
CA ALA A 420 15.46 -2.94 19.21
C ALA A 420 14.16 -2.81 20.01
N ARG A 421 13.68 -1.57 20.17
CA ARG A 421 12.36 -1.27 20.72
C ARG A 421 11.31 -1.55 19.64
N LEU A 422 10.33 -2.40 19.95
CA LEU A 422 9.16 -2.61 19.11
C LEU A 422 8.08 -1.57 19.43
N ALA A 423 7.50 -0.98 18.40
CA ALA A 423 6.38 -0.07 18.48
C ALA A 423 5.08 -0.74 18.00
N GLY A 424 3.95 -0.30 18.52
CA GLY A 424 2.61 -0.80 18.20
C GLY A 424 1.96 -1.56 19.34
N ASP A 425 0.65 -1.74 19.23
CA ASP A 425 -0.15 -2.47 20.21
C ASP A 425 -0.09 -3.98 19.97
N LYS A 426 -0.15 -4.75 21.05
CA LYS A 426 -0.24 -6.22 20.95
C LYS A 426 -1.58 -6.63 20.37
N ALA A 427 -1.54 -7.45 19.33
CA ALA A 427 -2.72 -8.13 18.81
C ALA A 427 -3.06 -9.36 19.69
N PRO A 428 -4.31 -9.87 19.61
CA PRO A 428 -4.63 -11.17 20.17
C PRO A 428 -3.72 -12.27 19.61
N LEU A 429 -3.47 -13.31 20.40
CA LEU A 429 -2.62 -14.44 20.00
C LEU A 429 -3.12 -15.07 18.69
N GLY A 430 -2.20 -15.29 17.74
CA GLY A 430 -2.50 -15.85 16.43
C GLY A 430 -3.16 -14.88 15.46
N ARG A 431 -3.26 -13.59 15.80
CA ARG A 431 -3.91 -12.54 15.00
C ARG A 431 -3.04 -11.29 14.83
N ALA A 432 -1.71 -11.43 14.93
CA ALA A 432 -0.77 -10.36 14.65
C ALA A 432 -0.61 -10.16 13.13
N TRP A 433 -1.62 -9.56 12.50
CA TRP A 433 -1.70 -9.38 11.05
C TRP A 433 -0.85 -8.22 10.53
N ALA A 434 -0.59 -7.23 11.38
CA ALA A 434 0.19 -6.05 11.06
C ALA A 434 1.66 -6.23 11.46
N TRP A 435 2.55 -5.52 10.78
CA TRP A 435 3.96 -5.44 11.12
C TRP A 435 4.20 -4.87 12.51
N ALA A 436 5.38 -5.14 13.07
CA ALA A 436 5.96 -4.36 14.15
C ALA A 436 6.95 -3.36 13.53
N LEU A 437 6.74 -2.07 13.79
CA LEU A 437 7.78 -1.08 13.52
C LEU A 437 8.79 -1.13 14.66
N TRP A 438 10.06 -0.90 14.37
CA TRP A 438 11.11 -0.96 15.38
C TRP A 438 12.13 0.16 15.21
N GLU A 439 12.75 0.52 16.32
CA GLU A 439 13.87 1.46 16.33
C GLU A 439 14.89 1.13 17.41
N LEU A 440 16.14 1.53 17.18
CA LEU A 440 17.23 1.44 18.13
C LEU A 440 18.15 2.64 17.95
N THR A 441 18.41 3.38 19.04
CA THR A 441 19.42 4.43 19.08
C THR A 441 20.73 3.85 19.60
N VAL A 442 21.82 4.03 18.85
CA VAL A 442 23.16 3.52 19.17
C VAL A 442 24.21 4.62 19.09
N PRO A 443 25.24 4.60 19.94
CA PRO A 443 26.38 5.49 19.80
C PRO A 443 27.22 5.10 18.58
N VAL A 444 27.68 6.09 17.81
CA VAL A 444 28.51 5.92 16.62
C VAL A 444 29.73 6.84 16.66
N THR A 445 30.91 6.27 16.38
CA THR A 445 32.20 6.96 16.47
C THR A 445 32.57 7.60 15.13
N ALA A 446 33.07 8.84 15.17
CA ALA A 446 33.52 9.56 13.98
C ALA A 446 34.55 8.76 13.16
N GLY A 447 34.46 8.85 11.84
CA GLY A 447 35.38 8.20 10.91
C GLY A 447 35.30 6.67 10.85
N THR A 448 34.22 6.05 11.34
CA THR A 448 34.02 4.60 11.29
C THR A 448 33.08 4.19 10.15
N GLU A 449 33.19 2.94 9.70
CA GLU A 449 32.25 2.30 8.76
C GLU A 449 31.34 1.35 9.53
N LEU A 450 30.04 1.39 9.24
CA LEU A 450 29.04 0.53 9.88
C LEU A 450 28.42 -0.41 8.85
N GLU A 451 28.27 -1.68 9.22
CA GLU A 451 27.39 -2.62 8.51
C GLU A 451 26.21 -2.95 9.42
N ILE A 452 25.13 -2.21 9.23
CA ILE A 452 23.90 -2.32 9.99
C ILE A 452 23.11 -3.53 9.50
N VAL A 453 22.77 -4.43 10.42
CA VAL A 453 22.05 -5.67 10.11
C VAL A 453 20.86 -5.80 11.05
N CYS A 454 19.71 -6.25 10.54
CA CYS A 454 18.57 -6.61 11.39
C CYS A 454 18.08 -8.03 11.11
N LYS A 455 17.55 -8.68 12.16
CA LYS A 455 16.85 -9.96 12.08
C LYS A 455 15.72 -10.01 13.12
N ALA A 456 14.59 -10.58 12.73
CA ALA A 456 13.43 -10.75 13.60
C ALA A 456 13.25 -12.20 14.06
N VAL A 457 12.54 -12.35 15.17
CA VAL A 457 12.08 -13.62 15.74
C VAL A 457 10.56 -13.54 15.96
N ASP A 458 9.82 -14.54 15.50
CA ASP A 458 8.37 -14.61 15.72
C ASP A 458 8.01 -15.41 16.98
N ASN A 459 6.72 -15.41 17.36
CA ASN A 459 6.23 -16.09 18.57
C ASN A 459 6.22 -17.63 18.47
N SER A 460 6.59 -18.19 17.33
CA SER A 460 6.93 -19.62 17.16
C SER A 460 8.44 -19.84 17.12
N TYR A 461 9.23 -18.80 17.42
CA TYR A 461 10.69 -18.77 17.40
C TYR A 461 11.31 -19.12 16.04
N ASN A 462 10.57 -18.94 14.94
CA ASN A 462 11.21 -18.91 13.63
C ASN A 462 12.13 -17.69 13.53
N VAL A 463 13.24 -17.87 12.82
CA VAL A 463 14.27 -16.84 12.63
C VAL A 463 14.61 -16.68 11.16
N GLN A 464 15.23 -15.55 10.82
CA GLN A 464 15.74 -15.29 9.47
C GLN A 464 17.13 -15.91 9.27
N PRO A 465 17.44 -16.45 8.07
CA PRO A 465 18.75 -17.00 7.74
C PRO A 465 19.79 -15.89 7.50
N ASP A 466 21.06 -16.23 7.72
CA ASP A 466 22.19 -15.29 7.71
C ASP A 466 22.49 -14.68 6.32
N SER A 467 22.24 -15.45 5.26
CA SER A 467 22.66 -15.11 3.90
C SER A 467 21.66 -15.55 2.82
N VAL A 468 21.72 -14.88 1.67
CA VAL A 468 20.77 -15.05 0.57
C VAL A 468 21.07 -16.29 -0.28
N ALA A 469 22.34 -16.67 -0.46
CA ALA A 469 22.71 -17.75 -1.38
C ALA A 469 22.05 -19.10 -1.05
N PRO A 470 21.97 -19.56 0.22
CA PRO A 470 21.30 -20.82 0.57
C PRO A 470 19.77 -20.80 0.38
N ILE A 471 19.16 -19.63 0.22
CA ILE A 471 17.72 -19.48 -0.02
C ILE A 471 17.40 -18.99 -1.44
N TRP A 472 18.43 -18.82 -2.28
CA TRP A 472 18.25 -18.39 -3.67
C TRP A 472 17.29 -19.34 -4.39
N ASN A 473 16.46 -18.79 -5.27
CA ASN A 473 15.62 -19.57 -6.18
C ASN A 473 15.39 -18.79 -7.48
N LEU A 474 15.12 -19.50 -8.57
CA LEU A 474 14.99 -18.95 -9.93
C LEU A 474 13.96 -17.81 -10.09
N ARG A 475 12.95 -17.74 -9.21
CA ARG A 475 11.90 -16.70 -9.19
C ARG A 475 12.22 -15.52 -8.27
N GLY A 476 13.29 -15.61 -7.48
CA GLY A 476 13.68 -14.61 -6.51
C GLY A 476 12.57 -14.27 -5.50
N VAL A 477 11.79 -15.28 -5.07
CA VAL A 477 10.75 -15.11 -4.04
C VAL A 477 11.27 -15.54 -2.67
N LEU A 478 10.55 -15.21 -1.59
CA LEU A 478 10.92 -15.60 -0.22
C LEU A 478 12.31 -15.09 0.21
N SER A 479 12.70 -13.89 -0.23
CA SER A 479 13.94 -13.24 0.19
C SER A 479 13.82 -12.71 1.61
N ASN A 480 14.19 -13.55 2.59
CA ASN A 480 14.07 -13.24 4.02
C ASN A 480 15.39 -13.38 4.80
N ALA A 481 16.54 -13.47 4.14
CA ALA A 481 17.83 -13.38 4.82
C ALA A 481 18.01 -12.03 5.52
N TRP A 482 18.97 -11.89 6.43
CA TRP A 482 19.21 -10.63 7.13
C TRP A 482 19.42 -9.46 6.16
N HIS A 483 18.72 -8.35 6.38
CA HIS A 483 18.92 -7.13 5.59
C HIS A 483 20.18 -6.42 6.09
N ARG A 484 21.04 -5.97 5.17
CA ARG A 484 22.34 -5.36 5.46
C ARG A 484 22.45 -3.98 4.80
N VAL A 485 22.82 -2.97 5.59
CA VAL A 485 22.97 -1.58 5.14
C VAL A 485 24.36 -1.08 5.54
N ARG A 486 25.15 -0.65 4.55
CA ARG A 486 26.46 -0.04 4.79
C ARG A 486 26.36 1.47 4.78
N VAL A 487 26.96 2.12 5.77
CA VAL A 487 27.03 3.58 5.93
C VAL A 487 28.39 3.97 6.53
N SER A 488 28.79 5.21 6.31
CA SER A 488 29.98 5.79 6.92
C SER A 488 29.59 6.83 7.98
N VAL A 489 30.41 6.99 9.03
CA VAL A 489 30.24 8.05 10.02
C VAL A 489 31.19 9.18 9.68
N GLN A 490 30.67 10.41 9.62
CA GLN A 490 31.43 11.62 9.29
C GLN A 490 32.63 11.79 10.25
N GLY A 491 33.72 12.34 9.72
CA GLY A 491 35.01 12.49 10.40
C GLY A 491 35.08 13.65 11.37
#